data_AF-A0A382EUE1-F1
#
_entry.id   AF-A0A382EUE1-F1
#
_cell.length_a   1.000
_cell.length_b   1.000
_cell.length_c   1.000
_cell.angle_alpha   90.00
_cell.angle_beta   90.00
_cell.angle_gamma   90.00
#
_symmetry.space_group_name_H-M   'P 1'
#
loop_
_entity.id
_entity.type
_entity.pdbx_description
1 polymer ?
#
loop_
_entity_poly.entity_id
_entity_poly.type
_entity_poly.pdbx_seq_one_letter_code
_entity_poly.pdbx_strand_id
1 'polypeptide(L)'
;MNNKINTAEVVLFNILYMFMNCDFNVSDKESEIIENTMRELTDEEKNIIESQIKDNENIISKGFDKIKSRTMEMGKLINKTKDSEGIKKSFIEVIKAMILIDGVIHKNEKTMFNELCKLWDVESALEIE
;
A
#
# COMPACT_ATOMS: atom_id res chain seq x y z
N MET A 1 26.81 -8.26 1.09
CA MET A 1 25.33 -8.34 1.02
C MET A 1 24.80 -7.24 1.91
N ASN A 2 24.35 -6.13 1.34
CA ASN A 2 23.76 -5.02 2.10
C ASN A 2 22.24 -5.15 1.99
N ASN A 3 21.65 -6.08 2.74
CA ASN A 3 20.18 -6.15 2.86
C ASN A 3 19.73 -5.21 3.98
N LYS A 4 19.92 -3.90 3.77
CA LYS A 4 19.09 -2.91 4.45
C LYS A 4 17.84 -2.80 3.62
N ILE A 5 16.67 -3.12 4.16
CA ILE A 5 15.41 -2.78 3.50
C ILE A 5 15.48 -1.32 3.07
N ASN A 6 15.22 -1.08 1.79
CA ASN A 6 15.18 0.26 1.25
C ASN A 6 14.00 0.98 1.90
N THR A 7 14.20 2.19 2.41
CA THR A 7 13.11 3.01 2.98
C THR A 7 11.92 3.10 2.03
N ALA A 8 12.15 3.06 0.71
CA ALA A 8 11.08 2.98 -0.28
C ALA A 8 10.22 1.71 -0.14
N GLU A 9 10.82 0.53 0.00
CA GLU A 9 10.09 -0.75 0.09
C GLU A 9 9.16 -0.78 1.32
N VAL A 10 9.63 -0.31 2.48
CA VAL A 10 8.78 -0.18 3.69
C VAL A 10 7.63 0.79 3.45
N VAL A 11 7.89 1.93 2.80
CA VAL A 11 6.85 2.92 2.52
C VAL A 11 5.80 2.35 1.56
N LEU A 12 6.23 1.63 0.52
CA LEU A 12 5.34 0.97 -0.44
C LEU A 12 4.52 -0.13 0.26
N PHE A 13 5.14 -0.97 1.09
CA PHE A 13 4.43 -1.95 1.89
C PHE A 13 3.33 -1.31 2.75
N ASN A 14 3.65 -0.21 3.46
CA ASN A 14 2.66 0.51 4.25
C ASN A 14 1.48 0.99 3.40
N ILE A 15 1.73 1.53 2.21
CA ILE A 15 0.66 1.97 1.30
C ILE A 15 -0.21 0.78 0.89
N LEU A 16 0.38 -0.33 0.43
CA LEU A 16 -0.38 -1.53 0.04
C LEU A 16 -1.23 -2.05 1.19
N TYR A 17 -0.63 -2.15 2.38
CA TYR A 17 -1.33 -2.62 3.57
C TYR A 17 -2.52 -1.73 3.95
N MET A 18 -2.39 -0.41 3.79
CA MET A 18 -3.52 0.51 3.96
C MET A 18 -4.63 0.28 2.93
N PHE A 19 -4.30 0.04 1.66
CA PHE A 19 -5.30 -0.24 0.63
C PHE A 19 -6.07 -1.53 0.91
N MET A 20 -5.40 -2.64 1.21
CA MET A 20 -6.05 -3.91 1.54
C MET A 20 -7.03 -3.80 2.72
N ASN A 21 -6.85 -2.80 3.59
CA ASN A 21 -7.65 -2.63 4.80
C ASN A 21 -8.62 -1.43 4.75
N CYS A 22 -8.64 -0.64 3.68
CA CYS A 22 -9.35 0.65 3.69
C CYS A 22 -10.88 0.52 3.63
N ASP A 23 -11.39 -0.62 3.16
CA ASP A 23 -12.80 -0.97 3.17
C ASP A 23 -13.20 -1.83 4.38
N PHE A 24 -12.29 -2.03 5.36
CA PHE A 24 -12.51 -2.80 6.59
C PHE A 24 -12.97 -4.25 6.37
N ASN A 25 -12.73 -4.77 5.17
CA ASN A 25 -13.07 -6.11 4.76
C ASN A 25 -11.91 -6.69 3.97
N VAL A 26 -10.91 -7.22 4.66
CA VAL A 26 -9.77 -7.89 4.03
C VAL A 26 -10.23 -9.25 3.53
N SER A 27 -10.02 -9.53 2.26
CA SER A 27 -10.33 -10.83 1.67
C SER A 27 -9.29 -11.90 2.06
N ASP A 28 -9.70 -13.18 1.98
CA ASP A 28 -8.78 -14.30 2.18
C ASP A 28 -7.60 -14.26 1.19
N LYS A 29 -7.85 -13.79 -0.05
CA LYS A 29 -6.82 -13.65 -1.09
C LYS A 29 -5.78 -12.58 -0.74
N GLU A 30 -6.20 -11.44 -0.21
CA GLU A 30 -5.27 -10.38 0.23
C GLU A 30 -4.44 -10.84 1.43
N SER A 31 -5.05 -11.59 2.35
CA SER A 31 -4.34 -12.17 3.49
C SER A 31 -3.26 -13.18 3.03
N GLU A 32 -3.58 -14.03 2.06
CA GLU A 32 -2.63 -14.97 1.46
C GLU A 32 -1.44 -14.27 0.79
N ILE A 33 -1.66 -13.12 0.14
CA ILE A 33 -0.58 -12.31 -0.46
C ILE A 33 0.41 -11.85 0.61
N ILE A 34 -0.07 -11.38 1.76
CA ILE A 34 0.79 -10.97 2.87
C ILE A 34 1.58 -12.16 3.41
N GLU A 35 0.90 -13.28 3.68
CA GLU A 35 1.56 -14.48 4.21
C GLU A 35 2.65 -15.02 3.29
N ASN A 36 2.37 -15.09 1.99
CA ASN A 36 3.35 -15.54 1.00
C ASN A 36 4.54 -14.58 0.91
N THR A 37 4.29 -13.27 0.92
CA THR A 37 5.35 -12.26 0.95
C THR A 37 6.25 -12.43 2.19
N MET A 38 5.66 -12.64 3.36
CA MET A 38 6.41 -12.82 4.61
C MET A 38 7.32 -14.05 4.61
N ARG A 39 6.98 -15.11 3.85
CA ARG A 39 7.82 -16.33 3.74
C ARG A 39 9.12 -16.09 2.99
N GLU A 40 9.15 -15.14 2.06
CA GLU A 40 10.32 -14.84 1.22
C GLU A 40 11.32 -13.91 1.91
N LEU A 41 10.92 -13.27 3.01
CA LEU A 41 11.74 -12.33 3.77
C LEU A 41 12.74 -13.01 4.70
N THR A 42 13.90 -12.38 4.88
CA THR A 42 14.84 -12.69 5.96
C THR A 42 14.27 -12.34 7.33
N ASP A 43 14.85 -12.86 8.40
CA ASP A 43 14.34 -12.61 9.76
C ASP A 43 14.42 -11.12 10.17
N GLU A 44 15.45 -10.40 9.71
CA GLU A 44 15.56 -8.95 9.93
C GLU A 44 14.43 -8.20 9.19
N GLU A 45 14.16 -8.59 7.96
CA GLU A 45 13.09 -8.02 7.14
C GLU A 45 11.71 -8.29 7.74
N LYS A 46 11.46 -9.52 8.21
CA LYS A 46 10.21 -9.89 8.90
C LYS A 46 9.98 -9.02 10.13
N ASN A 47 10.99 -8.84 10.99
CA ASN A 47 10.85 -8.02 12.19
C ASN A 47 10.45 -6.58 11.87
N ILE A 48 11.01 -6.02 10.79
CA ILE A 48 10.64 -4.67 10.32
C ILE A 48 9.20 -4.65 9.84
N ILE A 49 8.80 -5.59 8.98
CA ILE A 49 7.44 -5.65 8.42
C ILE A 49 6.39 -5.92 9.52
N GLU A 50 6.65 -6.84 10.46
CA GLU A 50 5.78 -7.10 11.61
C GLU A 50 5.56 -5.85 12.48
N SER A 51 6.62 -5.05 12.67
CA SER A 51 6.49 -3.76 13.36
C SER A 51 5.59 -2.80 12.58
N GLN A 52 5.72 -2.75 11.25
CA GLN A 52 4.87 -1.90 10.42
C GLN A 52 3.41 -2.36 10.43
N ILE A 53 3.15 -3.68 10.41
CA ILE A 53 1.81 -4.26 10.52
C ILE A 53 1.14 -3.80 11.81
N LYS A 54 1.80 -3.95 12.96
CA LYS A 54 1.26 -3.53 14.26
C LYS A 54 0.94 -2.03 14.31
N ASP A 55 1.84 -1.20 13.78
CA ASP A 55 1.61 0.24 13.69
C ASP A 55 0.41 0.57 12.79
N ASN A 56 0.26 -0.15 11.68
CA ASN A 56 -0.82 0.02 10.73
C ASN A 56 -2.18 -0.45 11.28
N GLU A 57 -2.25 -1.57 12.00
CA GLU A 57 -3.47 -2.03 12.69
C GLU A 57 -3.98 -1.00 13.70
N ASN A 58 -3.06 -0.35 14.43
CA ASN A 58 -3.38 0.76 15.34
C ASN A 58 -3.92 2.00 14.61
N ILE A 59 -3.62 2.17 13.32
CA ILE A 59 -4.14 3.27 12.48
C ILE A 59 -5.50 2.86 11.91
N ILE A 60 -5.62 1.64 11.40
CA ILE A 60 -6.84 1.09 10.81
C ILE A 60 -7.98 1.12 11.82
N SER A 61 -7.74 0.70 13.06
CA SER A 61 -8.74 0.74 14.15
C SER A 61 -9.33 2.13 14.43
N LYS A 62 -8.71 3.20 13.93
CA LYS A 62 -9.17 4.59 14.09
C LYS A 62 -10.03 5.10 12.92
N GLY A 63 -10.31 4.25 11.93
CA GLY A 63 -11.21 4.55 10.81
C GLY A 63 -10.54 5.11 9.56
N PHE A 64 -11.34 5.22 8.49
CA PHE A 64 -10.86 5.47 7.13
C PHE A 64 -10.05 6.76 7.00
N ASP A 65 -10.46 7.83 7.68
CA ASP A 65 -9.74 9.11 7.63
C ASP A 65 -8.29 8.99 8.11
N LYS A 66 -8.01 8.10 9.07
CA LYS A 66 -6.66 7.84 9.57
C LYS A 66 -5.86 6.95 8.61
N ILE A 67 -6.50 5.94 8.02
CA ILE A 67 -5.92 5.14 6.93
C ILE A 67 -5.48 6.05 5.79
N LYS A 68 -6.41 6.87 5.29
CA LYS A 68 -6.15 7.83 4.21
C LYS A 68 -5.02 8.80 4.55
N SER A 69 -5.03 9.37 5.75
CA SER A 69 -3.98 10.29 6.20
C SER A 69 -2.60 9.61 6.21
N ARG A 70 -2.52 8.37 6.70
CA ARG A 70 -1.29 7.56 6.71
C ARG A 70 -0.81 7.25 5.30
N THR A 71 -1.71 6.84 4.41
CA THR A 71 -1.39 6.60 2.99
C THR A 71 -0.81 7.83 2.33
N MET A 72 -1.40 9.01 2.56
CA MET A 72 -0.88 10.27 2.00
C MET A 72 0.46 10.70 2.63
N GLU A 73 0.65 10.44 3.92
CA GLU A 73 1.95 10.67 4.59
C GLU A 73 3.05 9.81 3.92
N MET A 74 2.77 8.52 3.74
CA MET A 74 3.68 7.59 3.07
C MET A 74 3.93 7.99 1.61
N GLY A 75 2.88 8.37 0.89
CA GLY A 75 3.00 8.85 -0.49
C GLY A 75 3.93 10.06 -0.62
N LYS A 76 3.94 10.97 0.37
CA LYS A 76 4.88 12.11 0.39
C LYS A 76 6.33 11.69 0.64
N LEU A 77 6.57 10.55 1.31
CA LEU A 77 7.93 10.03 1.50
C LEU A 77 8.50 9.50 0.19
N ILE A 78 7.68 8.86 -0.66
CA ILE A 78 8.11 8.43 -2.00
C ILE A 78 8.56 9.62 -2.86
N ASN A 79 7.93 10.79 -2.74
CA ASN A 79 8.39 11.99 -3.47
C ASN A 79 9.85 12.40 -3.16
N LYS A 80 10.42 11.92 -2.06
CA LYS A 80 11.80 12.21 -1.63
C LYS A 80 12.82 11.16 -2.10
N THR A 81 12.37 10.06 -2.70
CA THR A 81 13.28 8.99 -3.17
C THR A 81 13.90 9.35 -4.52
N LYS A 82 15.11 8.84 -4.78
CA LYS A 82 15.73 8.90 -6.09
C LYS A 82 14.89 8.05 -7.07
N ASP A 83 14.68 8.53 -8.29
CA ASP A 83 13.87 7.87 -9.33
C ASP A 83 12.39 7.68 -8.95
N SER A 84 11.86 8.56 -8.10
CA SER A 84 10.49 8.46 -7.58
C SER A 84 9.41 8.41 -8.66
N GLU A 85 9.62 9.00 -9.83
CA GLU A 85 8.61 9.00 -10.90
C GLU A 85 8.33 7.60 -11.46
N GLY A 86 9.38 6.81 -11.71
CA GLY A 86 9.23 5.43 -12.18
C GLY A 86 8.56 4.54 -11.13
N ILE A 87 8.93 4.73 -9.86
CA ILE A 87 8.32 4.02 -8.73
C ILE A 87 6.82 4.32 -8.65
N LYS A 88 6.43 5.60 -8.70
CA LYS A 88 5.02 6.02 -8.62
C LYS A 88 4.18 5.37 -9.72
N LYS A 89 4.64 5.45 -10.97
CA LYS A 89 3.91 4.89 -12.12
C LYS A 89 3.72 3.37 -11.97
N SER A 90 4.81 2.63 -11.76
CA SER A 90 4.75 1.18 -11.62
C SER A 90 3.90 0.75 -10.43
N PHE A 91 3.98 1.49 -9.32
CA PHE A 91 3.28 1.12 -8.11
C PHE A 91 1.79 1.45 -8.13
N ILE A 92 1.39 2.50 -8.85
CA ILE A 92 -0.04 2.76 -9.12
C ILE A 92 -0.67 1.59 -9.89
N GLU A 93 0.04 0.99 -10.85
CA GLU A 93 -0.45 -0.20 -11.56
C GLU A 93 -0.60 -1.41 -10.63
N VAL A 94 0.30 -1.58 -9.66
CA VAL A 94 0.18 -2.64 -8.64
C VAL A 94 -1.05 -2.43 -7.76
N ILE A 95 -1.25 -1.20 -7.26
CA ILE A 95 -2.44 -0.87 -6.46
C ILE A 95 -3.72 -1.07 -7.28
N LYS A 96 -3.72 -0.64 -8.55
CA LYS A 96 -4.85 -0.84 -9.47
C LYS A 96 -5.17 -2.33 -9.65
N ALA A 97 -4.17 -3.16 -9.93
CA ALA A 97 -4.36 -4.60 -10.06
C ALA A 97 -4.96 -5.21 -8.78
N MET A 98 -4.48 -4.79 -7.61
CA MET A 98 -4.97 -5.26 -6.32
C MET A 98 -6.43 -4.87 -6.06
N ILE A 99 -6.82 -3.60 -6.30
CA ILE A 99 -8.22 -3.15 -6.19
C ILE A 99 -9.15 -3.94 -7.13
N LEU A 100 -8.64 -4.42 -8.27
CA LEU A 100 -9.43 -5.14 -9.25
C LEU A 100 -9.46 -6.67 -9.02
N ILE A 101 -8.73 -7.22 -8.03
CA ILE A 101 -8.58 -8.68 -7.83
C ILE A 101 -9.91 -9.39 -7.58
N ASP A 102 -10.83 -8.75 -6.88
CA ASP A 102 -12.13 -9.31 -6.51
C ASP A 102 -13.27 -8.90 -7.47
N GLY A 103 -12.95 -8.04 -8.45
CA GLY A 103 -13.89 -7.53 -9.45
C GLY A 103 -14.85 -6.45 -8.93
N VAL A 104 -14.67 -5.93 -7.71
CA VAL A 104 -15.54 -4.91 -7.12
C VAL A 104 -14.73 -3.73 -6.64
N ILE A 105 -14.87 -2.58 -7.29
CA ILE A 105 -14.23 -1.35 -6.82
C ILE A 105 -15.06 -0.75 -5.68
N HIS A 106 -14.52 -0.81 -4.46
CA HIS A 106 -15.17 -0.21 -3.30
C HIS A 106 -14.97 1.31 -3.22
N LYS A 107 -15.81 1.97 -2.42
CA LYS A 107 -15.81 3.45 -2.34
C LYS A 107 -14.54 4.00 -1.69
N ASN A 108 -14.04 3.34 -0.65
CA ASN A 108 -12.87 3.83 0.08
C ASN A 108 -11.60 3.60 -0.73
N GLU A 109 -11.43 2.42 -1.33
CA GLU A 109 -10.41 2.14 -2.35
C GLU A 109 -10.35 3.21 -3.43
N LYS A 110 -11.48 3.46 -4.12
CA LYS A 110 -11.54 4.47 -5.18
C LYS A 110 -11.16 5.86 -4.69
N THR A 111 -11.66 6.25 -3.52
CA THR A 111 -11.35 7.56 -2.93
C THR A 111 -9.86 7.67 -2.63
N MET A 112 -9.29 6.68 -1.97
CA MET A 112 -7.89 6.68 -1.58
C MET A 112 -6.94 6.58 -2.79
N PHE A 113 -7.31 5.78 -3.80
CA PHE A 113 -6.58 5.66 -5.07
C PHE A 113 -6.51 7.00 -5.79
N ASN A 114 -7.65 7.68 -5.95
CA ASN A 114 -7.71 8.98 -6.62
C ASN A 114 -6.90 10.05 -5.87
N GLU A 115 -6.96 10.05 -4.54
CA GLU A 115 -6.14 10.96 -3.73
C GLU A 115 -4.64 10.69 -3.88
N LEU A 116 -4.23 9.41 -3.94
CA LEU A 116 -2.82 9.04 -4.14
C LEU A 116 -2.34 9.40 -5.55
N CYS A 117 -3.13 9.11 -6.58
CA CYS A 117 -2.85 9.49 -7.96
C CYS A 117 -2.66 11.01 -8.08
N LYS A 118 -3.56 11.78 -7.45
CA LYS A 118 -3.45 13.24 -7.39
C LYS A 118 -2.19 13.71 -6.66
N LEU A 119 -1.81 13.06 -5.56
CA LEU A 119 -0.59 13.39 -4.81
C LEU A 119 0.68 13.14 -5.64
N TRP A 120 0.64 12.13 -6.51
CA TRP A 120 1.78 11.71 -7.33
C TRP A 120 1.78 12.26 -8.75
N ASP A 121 0.75 13.01 -9.13
CA ASP A 121 0.55 13.52 -10.50
C ASP A 121 0.57 12.38 -11.54
N VAL A 122 -0.14 11.29 -11.21
CA VAL A 122 -0.34 10.12 -12.07
C VAL A 122 -1.81 10.05 -12.46
N GLU A 123 -2.09 9.60 -13.68
CA GLU A 123 -3.45 9.46 -14.19
C GLU A 123 -4.27 8.47 -13.36
N SER A 124 -5.44 8.91 -12.89
CA SER A 124 -6.36 8.05 -12.14
C SER A 124 -7.39 7.44 -13.08
N ALA A 125 -7.16 6.19 -13.51
CA ALA A 125 -8.12 5.42 -14.29
C ALA A 125 -8.36 4.05 -13.64
N LEU A 126 -9.50 3.91 -12.95
CA LEU A 126 -10.03 2.64 -12.44
C LEU A 126 -11.27 2.28 -13.27
N GLU A 127 -11.14 1.26 -14.11
CA GLU A 127 -12.22 0.70 -14.91
C GLU A 127 -12.24 -0.81 -14.66
N ILE A 128 -13.45 -1.37 -14.51
CA ILE A 128 -13.67 -2.81 -14.50
C ILE A 128 -13.86 -3.19 -15.97
N GLU A 129 -13.02 -4.08 -16.49
CA GLU A 129 -13.16 -4.64 -17.84
C GLU A 129 -14.44 -5.48 -17.99
#